data_AF-A0A920GUL8-F1
#
_entry.id   AF-A0A920GUL8-F1
#
_cell.length_a   1.000
_cell.length_b   1.000
_cell.length_c   1.000
_cell.angle_alpha   90.00
_cell.angle_beta   90.00
_cell.angle_gamma   90.00
#
_symmetry.space_group_name_H-M   'P 1'
#
loop_
_entity.id
_entity.type
_entity.pdbx_description
1 polymer ?
#
loop_
_entity_poly.entity_id
_entity_poly.type
_entity_poly.pdbx_seq_one_letter_code
_entity_poly.pdbx_strand_id
1 'polypeptide(L)'
;MTAIGLLKGDLVAEDYEDDVAEDPMIDKLREKMIIEEDDRYTKEYLESDKRSIANAIQIFFKDGTFTDKIEVEYPIGHRRRREQGIPLLIEKFERNLATQFSESRCSDINSLCSDQSKLESTAVNEFMNLFVME
;
A
#
# COMPACT_ATOMS: atom_id res chain seq x y z
N MET A 1 -8.42 -9.28 -1.54
CA MET A 1 -7.95 -8.05 -0.86
C MET A 1 -8.65 -7.85 0.48
N THR A 2 -9.91 -7.38 0.53
CA THR A 2 -10.58 -7.08 1.81
C THR A 2 -10.65 -8.27 2.77
N ALA A 3 -10.99 -9.47 2.28
CA ALA A 3 -11.07 -10.67 3.12
C ALA A 3 -9.71 -11.02 3.76
N ILE A 4 -8.62 -10.97 2.99
CA ILE A 4 -7.26 -11.18 3.49
C ILE A 4 -6.91 -10.13 4.55
N GLY A 5 -7.17 -8.84 4.28
CA GLY A 5 -6.92 -7.78 5.24
C GLY A 5 -7.68 -7.97 6.57
N LEU A 6 -8.90 -8.48 6.52
CA LEU A 6 -9.68 -8.81 7.72
C LEU A 6 -9.17 -10.05 8.46
N LEU A 7 -8.69 -11.06 7.75
CA LEU A 7 -8.20 -12.32 8.34
C LEU A 7 -6.80 -12.21 8.93
N LYS A 8 -5.90 -11.54 8.20
CA LYS A 8 -4.46 -11.49 8.49
C LYS A 8 -4.03 -10.18 9.14
N GLY A 9 -4.76 -9.10 8.90
CA GLY A 9 -4.33 -7.74 9.29
C GLY A 9 -3.25 -7.14 8.38
N ASP A 10 -2.93 -7.80 7.27
CA ASP A 10 -1.93 -7.35 6.28
C ASP A 10 -2.31 -7.87 4.88
N LEU A 11 -1.64 -7.39 3.84
CA LEU A 11 -1.79 -7.84 2.45
C LEU A 11 -0.46 -7.69 1.70
N VAL A 12 0.16 -8.82 1.38
CA VAL A 12 1.43 -8.90 0.62
C VAL A 12 1.22 -9.55 -0.76
N ALA A 13 2.27 -9.63 -1.56
CA ALA A 13 2.18 -10.16 -2.93
C ALA A 13 1.88 -11.67 -2.95
N GLU A 14 2.43 -12.40 -1.99
CA GLU A 14 2.28 -13.84 -1.82
C GLU A 14 0.84 -14.22 -1.46
N ASP A 15 0.04 -13.30 -0.91
CA ASP A 15 -1.37 -13.57 -0.58
C ASP A 15 -2.27 -13.74 -1.82
N TYR A 16 -1.72 -13.55 -3.03
CA TYR A 16 -2.40 -13.81 -4.30
C TYR A 16 -2.01 -15.16 -4.93
N GLU A 17 -1.09 -15.91 -4.33
CA GLU A 17 -0.67 -17.22 -4.82
C GLU A 17 -1.73 -18.30 -4.51
N ASP A 18 -1.71 -19.38 -5.30
CA ASP A 18 -2.72 -20.44 -5.26
C ASP A 18 -2.85 -21.10 -3.88
N ASP A 19 -1.73 -21.28 -3.17
CA ASP A 19 -1.71 -21.93 -1.84
C ASP A 19 -2.43 -21.10 -0.77
N VAL A 20 -2.33 -19.77 -0.84
CA VAL A 20 -3.10 -18.87 0.04
C VAL A 20 -4.57 -18.83 -0.39
N ALA A 21 -4.83 -18.76 -1.70
CA ALA A 21 -6.18 -18.72 -2.24
C ALA A 21 -7.01 -19.98 -1.92
N GLU A 22 -6.36 -21.12 -1.64
CA GLU A 22 -6.99 -22.37 -1.23
C GLU A 22 -7.63 -22.30 0.18
N ASP A 23 -7.34 -21.30 1.03
CA ASP A 23 -7.98 -21.18 2.34
C ASP A 23 -9.50 -20.95 2.19
N PRO A 24 -10.36 -21.92 2.58
CA PRO A 24 -11.81 -21.83 2.40
C PRO A 24 -12.44 -20.71 3.24
N MET A 25 -11.74 -20.15 4.23
CA MET A 25 -12.24 -19.02 5.01
C MET A 25 -12.31 -17.73 4.19
N ILE A 26 -11.43 -17.57 3.20
CA ILE A 26 -11.44 -16.41 2.29
C ILE A 26 -12.77 -16.35 1.55
N ASP A 27 -13.17 -17.45 0.94
CA ASP A 27 -14.41 -17.53 0.17
C ASP A 27 -15.66 -17.43 1.06
N LYS A 28 -15.64 -18.07 2.24
CA LYS A 28 -16.71 -17.91 3.24
C LYS A 28 -16.90 -16.46 3.71
N LEU A 29 -15.85 -15.63 3.69
CA LEU A 29 -15.97 -14.20 3.97
C LEU A 29 -16.46 -13.44 2.75
N ARG A 30 -15.91 -13.72 1.56
CA ARG A 30 -16.32 -13.07 0.29
C ARG A 30 -17.81 -13.25 0.02
N GLU A 31 -18.35 -14.45 0.27
CA GLU A 31 -19.78 -14.75 0.12
C GLU A 31 -20.70 -13.89 1.01
N LYS A 32 -20.17 -13.31 2.09
CA LYS A 32 -20.92 -12.43 3.00
C LYS A 32 -20.78 -10.94 2.66
N MET A 33 -19.94 -10.60 1.68
CA MET A 33 -19.70 -9.21 1.32
C MET A 33 -20.82 -8.70 0.42
N ILE A 34 -21.44 -7.60 0.83
CA ILE A 34 -22.39 -6.82 0.02
C ILE A 34 -21.67 -5.55 -0.39
N ILE A 35 -21.63 -5.28 -1.70
CA ILE A 35 -20.93 -4.15 -2.28
C ILE A 35 -22.01 -3.21 -2.82
N GLU A 36 -22.05 -2.01 -2.27
CA GLU A 36 -22.99 -0.97 -2.66
C GLU A 36 -22.21 0.26 -3.12
N GLU A 37 -22.71 0.92 -4.16
CA GLU A 37 -22.17 2.20 -4.62
C GLU A 37 -22.64 3.32 -3.70
N ASP A 38 -21.76 4.28 -3.44
CA ASP A 38 -22.09 5.58 -2.89
C ASP A 38 -21.84 6.63 -3.99
N ASP A 39 -22.91 7.27 -4.48
CA ASP A 39 -22.85 8.28 -5.54
C ASP A 39 -21.85 9.41 -5.22
N ARG A 40 -21.64 9.74 -3.94
CA ARG A 40 -20.64 10.73 -3.52
C ARG A 40 -19.25 10.24 -3.84
N TYR A 41 -18.91 8.98 -3.54
CA TYR A 41 -17.58 8.43 -3.82
C TYR A 41 -17.28 8.46 -5.32
N THR A 42 -18.25 8.04 -6.14
CA THR A 42 -18.11 8.06 -7.61
C THR A 42 -17.89 9.49 -8.13
N LYS A 43 -18.63 10.46 -7.60
CA LYS A 43 -18.47 11.87 -7.99
C LYS A 43 -17.11 12.42 -7.57
N GLU A 44 -16.72 12.24 -6.30
CA GLU A 44 -15.48 12.78 -5.73
C GLU A 44 -14.22 12.12 -6.31
N TYR A 45 -14.35 10.90 -6.86
CA TYR A 45 -13.31 10.26 -7.66
C TYR A 45 -12.97 11.07 -8.92
N LEU A 46 -13.97 11.65 -9.60
CA LEU A 46 -13.81 12.40 -10.84
C LEU A 46 -13.49 13.90 -10.61
N GLU A 47 -13.78 14.43 -9.43
CA GLU A 47 -13.48 15.82 -9.06
C GLU A 47 -11.96 16.06 -9.04
N SER A 48 -11.49 16.99 -9.89
CA SER A 48 -10.05 17.20 -10.13
C SER A 48 -9.26 17.66 -8.91
N ASP A 49 -9.92 18.32 -7.96
CA ASP A 49 -9.36 18.82 -6.70
C ASP A 49 -9.38 17.76 -5.59
N LYS A 50 -10.17 16.69 -5.73
CA LYS A 50 -10.24 15.59 -4.78
C LYS A 50 -9.48 14.37 -5.25
N ARG A 51 -9.97 13.72 -6.33
CA ARG A 51 -9.50 12.42 -6.81
C ARG A 51 -9.48 11.37 -5.69
N SER A 52 -10.54 11.33 -4.89
CA SER A 52 -10.66 10.35 -3.79
C SER A 52 -10.73 8.93 -4.34
N ILE A 53 -10.32 7.95 -3.53
CA ILE A 53 -10.47 6.52 -3.81
C ILE A 53 -11.15 5.91 -2.58
N ALA A 54 -12.34 6.43 -2.30
CA ALA A 54 -13.03 6.19 -1.05
C ALA A 54 -13.61 4.78 -0.98
N ASN A 55 -13.42 4.13 0.16
CA ASN A 55 -14.11 2.90 0.54
C ASN A 55 -14.50 3.00 2.01
N ALA A 56 -15.60 2.36 2.38
CA ALA A 56 -16.00 2.20 3.77
C ALA A 56 -16.41 0.76 4.04
N ILE A 57 -16.05 0.24 5.22
CA ILE A 57 -16.34 -1.13 5.63
C ILE A 57 -17.07 -1.10 6.98
N GLN A 58 -18.12 -1.91 7.09
CA GLN A 58 -18.83 -2.20 8.32
C GLN A 58 -19.09 -3.70 8.42
N ILE A 59 -18.85 -4.29 9.59
CA ILE A 59 -18.99 -5.73 9.81
C ILE A 59 -20.19 -5.97 10.73
N PHE A 60 -21.09 -6.87 10.31
CA PHE A 60 -22.26 -7.29 11.07
C PHE A 60 -22.06 -8.72 11.59
N PHE A 61 -22.29 -8.93 12.88
CA PHE A 61 -22.10 -10.22 13.54
C PHE A 61 -23.43 -10.96 13.72
N LYS A 62 -23.34 -12.27 13.93
CA LYS A 62 -24.52 -13.14 14.07
C LYS A 62 -25.37 -12.86 15.31
N ASP A 63 -24.78 -12.24 16.33
CA ASP A 63 -25.48 -11.82 17.54
C ASP A 63 -26.26 -10.49 17.36
N GLY A 64 -26.23 -9.92 16.15
CA GLY A 64 -26.90 -8.67 15.81
C GLY A 64 -26.08 -7.42 16.10
N THR A 65 -24.89 -7.54 16.70
CA THR A 65 -23.97 -6.40 16.88
C THR A 65 -23.21 -6.08 15.59
N PHE A 66 -22.62 -4.88 15.53
CA PHE A 66 -21.84 -4.44 14.38
C PHE A 66 -20.69 -3.51 14.79
N THR A 67 -19.68 -3.41 13.94
CA THR A 67 -18.57 -2.45 14.10
C THR A 67 -19.01 -1.05 13.66
N ASP A 68 -18.27 -0.02 14.05
CA ASP A 68 -18.36 1.27 13.37
C ASP A 68 -18.11 1.10 11.86
N LYS A 69 -18.72 1.97 11.05
CA LYS A 69 -18.45 2.07 9.62
C LYS A 69 -17.16 2.89 9.44
N ILE A 70 -16.06 2.23 9.14
CA ILE A 70 -14.76 2.89 8.97
C ILE A 70 -14.62 3.29 7.50
N GLU A 71 -14.54 4.60 7.27
CA GLU A 71 -14.34 5.20 5.95
C GLU A 71 -12.90 5.65 5.77
N VAL A 72 -12.32 5.35 4.60
CA VAL A 72 -11.03 5.87 4.17
C VAL A 72 -11.19 6.49 2.79
N GLU A 73 -11.23 7.82 2.72
CA GLU A 73 -11.40 8.54 1.45
C GLU A 73 -10.12 8.58 0.60
N TYR A 74 -8.96 8.68 1.26
CA TYR A 74 -7.67 8.85 0.60
C TYR A 74 -6.70 7.73 1.00
N PRO A 75 -6.23 6.91 0.05
CA PRO A 75 -5.22 5.89 0.35
C PRO A 75 -3.91 6.55 0.77
N ILE A 76 -3.06 5.80 1.46
CA ILE A 76 -1.81 6.31 2.03
C ILE A 76 -0.86 6.92 0.99
N GLY A 77 -0.90 6.45 -0.25
CA GLY A 77 -0.12 6.99 -1.38
C GLY A 77 -0.68 8.28 -2.00
N HIS A 78 -1.88 8.72 -1.60
CA HIS A 78 -2.51 9.91 -2.16
C HIS A 78 -1.78 11.19 -1.75
N ARG A 79 -1.82 12.24 -2.61
CA ARG A 79 -1.17 13.54 -2.35
C ARG A 79 -1.55 14.13 -0.99
N ARG A 80 -2.81 14.01 -0.60
CA ARG A 80 -3.34 14.53 0.69
C ARG A 80 -2.76 13.84 1.92
N ARG A 81 -2.05 12.72 1.77
CA ARG A 81 -1.46 11.94 2.89
C ARG A 81 0.06 11.82 2.80
N ARG A 82 0.74 12.69 2.03
CA ARG A 82 2.21 12.62 1.85
C ARG A 82 2.99 12.65 3.15
N GLU A 83 2.58 13.43 4.14
CA GLU A 83 3.25 13.46 5.46
C GLU A 83 3.26 12.09 6.14
N GLN A 84 2.17 11.32 6.00
CA GLN A 84 2.07 9.96 6.55
C GLN A 84 2.67 8.91 5.60
N GLY A 85 2.59 9.13 4.30
CA GLY A 85 2.96 8.15 3.28
C GLY A 85 4.44 8.15 2.89
N ILE A 86 5.14 9.30 2.99
CA ILE A 86 6.58 9.37 2.66
C ILE A 86 7.43 8.49 3.60
N PRO A 87 7.23 8.50 4.94
CA PRO A 87 7.97 7.60 5.82
C PRO A 87 7.82 6.13 5.43
N LEU A 88 6.58 5.69 5.14
CA LEU A 88 6.29 4.33 4.70
C LEU A 88 6.88 4.01 3.32
N LEU A 89 7.00 5.00 2.44
CA LEU A 89 7.65 4.84 1.14
C LEU A 89 9.16 4.65 1.29
N ILE A 90 9.80 5.35 2.24
CA ILE A 90 11.21 5.17 2.57
C ILE A 90 11.43 3.77 3.16
N GLU A 91 10.64 3.37 4.16
CA GLU A 91 10.73 2.02 4.74
C GLU A 91 10.55 0.91 3.69
N LYS A 92 9.60 1.10 2.75
CA LYS A 92 9.41 0.18 1.62
C LYS A 92 10.64 0.14 0.72
N PHE A 93 11.23 1.29 0.41
CA PHE A 93 12.42 1.37 -0.43
C PHE A 93 13.60 0.64 0.21
N GLU A 94 13.86 0.91 1.49
CA GLU A 94 14.93 0.28 2.27
C GLU A 94 14.77 -1.23 2.33
N ARG A 95 13.57 -1.71 2.67
CA ARG A 95 13.27 -3.15 2.72
C ARG A 95 13.50 -3.82 1.37
N ASN A 96 13.10 -3.17 0.28
CA ASN A 96 13.26 -3.72 -1.06
C ASN A 96 14.73 -3.77 -1.50
N LEU A 97 15.53 -2.73 -1.20
CA LEU A 97 16.97 -2.75 -1.47
C LEU A 97 17.67 -3.91 -0.76
N ALA A 98 17.32 -4.14 0.51
CA ALA A 98 17.90 -5.20 1.32
C ALA A 98 17.64 -6.62 0.79
N THR A 99 16.69 -6.79 -0.14
CA THR A 99 16.46 -8.09 -0.80
C THR A 99 17.49 -8.41 -1.89
N GLN A 100 18.24 -7.42 -2.39
CA GLN A 100 19.13 -7.56 -3.56
C GLN A 100 20.59 -7.15 -3.29
N PHE A 101 20.83 -6.24 -2.33
CA PHE A 101 22.14 -5.62 -2.14
C PHE A 101 22.68 -5.83 -0.73
N SER A 102 24.01 -5.78 -0.58
CA SER A 102 24.64 -5.77 0.75
C SER A 102 24.22 -4.55 1.57
N GLU A 103 24.37 -4.63 2.90
CA GLU A 103 24.06 -3.53 3.82
C GLU A 103 24.84 -2.25 3.48
N SER A 104 26.13 -2.39 3.12
CA SER A 104 26.96 -1.25 2.68
C SER A 104 26.37 -0.58 1.45
N ARG A 105 25.97 -1.36 0.45
CA ARG A 105 25.39 -0.82 -0.78
C ARG A 105 24.03 -0.17 -0.53
N CYS A 106 23.19 -0.78 0.30
CA CYS A 106 21.92 -0.19 0.71
C CYS A 106 22.14 1.17 1.38
N SER A 107 23.12 1.28 2.27
CA SER A 107 23.49 2.54 2.94
C SER A 107 23.92 3.61 1.94
N ASP A 108 24.74 3.27 0.95
CA ASP A 108 25.19 4.22 -0.08
C ASP A 108 24.02 4.73 -0.94
N ILE A 109 23.15 3.82 -1.39
CA ILE A 109 21.95 4.17 -2.17
C ILE A 109 21.00 5.06 -1.35
N ASN A 110 20.70 4.69 -0.11
CA ASN A 110 19.81 5.46 0.77
C ASN A 110 20.37 6.85 1.07
N SER A 111 21.68 6.94 1.33
CA SER A 111 22.36 8.20 1.63
C SER A 111 22.33 9.15 0.43
N LEU A 112 22.42 8.62 -0.80
CA LEU A 112 22.29 9.44 -2.00
C LEU A 112 20.83 9.86 -2.25
N CYS A 113 19.88 8.93 -2.17
CA CYS A 113 18.47 9.19 -2.47
C CYS A 113 17.75 10.09 -1.44
N SER A 114 18.32 10.24 -0.24
CA SER A 114 17.78 11.13 0.81
C SER A 114 18.25 12.59 0.71
N ASP A 115 19.25 12.88 -0.14
CA ASP A 115 19.73 14.24 -0.39
C ASP A 115 19.32 14.68 -1.81
N GLN A 116 18.30 15.54 -1.88
CA GLN A 116 17.76 16.06 -3.13
C GLN A 116 18.83 16.74 -4.00
N SER A 117 19.69 17.56 -3.40
CA SER A 117 20.66 18.36 -4.17
C SER A 117 21.79 17.49 -4.70
N LYS A 118 22.23 16.52 -3.89
CA LYS A 118 23.24 15.55 -4.28
C LYS A 118 22.72 14.60 -5.35
N LEU A 119 21.50 14.11 -5.22
CA LEU A 119 20.87 13.24 -6.22
C LEU A 119 20.73 13.96 -7.57
N GLU A 120 20.22 15.20 -7.58
CA GLU A 120 20.05 15.99 -8.81
C GLU A 120 21.37 16.32 -9.52
N SER A 121 22.47 16.42 -8.77
CA SER A 121 23.80 16.71 -9.32
C SER A 121 24.59 15.47 -9.71
N THR A 122 24.12 14.26 -9.38
CA THR A 122 24.80 13.00 -9.69
C THR A 122 24.65 12.66 -11.16
N ALA A 123 25.74 12.30 -11.84
CA ALA A 123 25.67 11.87 -13.23
C ALA A 123 24.85 10.58 -13.35
N VAL A 124 23.97 10.50 -14.35
CA VAL A 124 23.04 9.36 -14.50
C VAL A 124 23.78 8.03 -14.52
N ASN A 125 24.93 7.94 -15.19
CA ASN A 125 25.74 6.72 -15.23
C ASN A 125 26.28 6.34 -13.84
N GLU A 126 26.65 7.31 -13.00
CA GLU A 126 27.15 7.05 -11.65
C GLU A 126 26.01 6.57 -10.73
N PHE A 127 24.83 7.18 -10.85
CA PHE A 127 23.63 6.71 -10.14
C PHE A 127 23.29 5.27 -10.53
N MET A 128 23.25 4.95 -11.83
CA MET A 128 22.92 3.60 -12.31
C MET A 128 23.96 2.56 -11.88
N ASN A 129 25.24 2.93 -11.77
CA ASN A 129 26.28 2.02 -11.29
C ASN A 129 26.04 1.54 -9.85
N LEU A 130 25.31 2.30 -9.03
CA LEU A 130 24.94 1.87 -7.67
C LEU A 130 23.99 0.67 -7.68
N PHE A 131 23.24 0.44 -8.76
CA PHE A 131 22.23 -0.63 -8.84
C PHE A 131 22.68 -1.84 -9.67
N VAL A 132 23.95 -1.89 -10.09
CA VAL A 132 24.53 -3.08 -10.73
C VAL A 132 24.73 -4.17 -9.67
N MET A 133 24.35 -5.41 -10.01
CA MET A 133 24.48 -6.58 -9.12
C MET A 133 25.91 -6.73 -8.59
N GLU A 134 26.02 -7.11 -7.31
CA GLU A 134 27.27 -7.43 -6.63
C GLU A 134 27.72 -8.87 -6.89
#